data_AF-A0A850BNX6-F1
#
_entry.id   AF-A0A850BNX6-F1
#
_cell.length_a   1.000
_cell.length_b   1.000
_cell.length_c   1.000
_cell.angle_alpha   90.00
_cell.angle_beta   90.00
_cell.angle_gamma   90.00
#
_symmetry.space_group_name_H-M   'P 1'
#
loop_
_entity.id
_entity.type
_entity.pdbx_description
1 polymer ?
#
loop_
_entity_poly.entity_id
_entity_poly.type
_entity_poly.pdbx_seq_one_letter_code
_entity_poly.pdbx_strand_id
1 'polypeptide(L)'
;MNVRTLTLRTSLPVLRAEIVYSLARLKAHPLAAPYVPEFEALRNECDAVLTTENDLRDGLAETEAALDMHDDTLDNGADRLSAAILAITKNNREHPLYTLYFGDKPLSRFKRPVLGAELEAMRAWIPLLTNNKHSSLAALAPELEGAIKAADATLTLAQGLSQKLKELRNDGALRILVEKINATRKAVCGALAKLPHEQTGLPPNFASQFFRRGPASDNSPDRAPTIEEVAAKLAELAEETAENQALLAGLQAKAEEEAKMVAEAEAAKTKLIELETIMANAAKEAAAVKAKLTATA
;
A
#
# COMPACT_ATOMS: atom_id res chain seq x y z
N MET A 1 14.42 -13.15 -39.44
CA MET A 1 15.19 -12.81 -38.22
C MET A 1 14.28 -11.98 -37.32
N ASN A 2 14.10 -12.33 -36.05
CA ASN A 2 13.08 -11.69 -35.19
C ASN A 2 13.76 -11.09 -33.94
N VAL A 3 13.56 -9.79 -33.68
CA VAL A 3 14.00 -9.17 -32.43
C VAL A 3 13.09 -9.62 -31.31
N ARG A 4 13.67 -9.94 -30.15
CA ARG A 4 12.89 -10.28 -28.95
C ARG A 4 11.90 -9.16 -28.63
N THR A 5 10.63 -9.54 -28.51
CA THR A 5 9.56 -8.65 -28.06
C THR A 5 9.62 -8.57 -26.54
N LEU A 6 9.68 -7.35 -26.01
CA LEU A 6 9.65 -7.07 -24.58
C LEU A 6 8.19 -7.07 -24.12
N THR A 7 7.91 -7.58 -22.92
CA THR A 7 6.55 -7.69 -22.39
C THR A 7 6.31 -6.67 -21.28
N LEU A 8 5.03 -6.39 -20.96
CA LEU A 8 4.64 -5.53 -19.83
C LEU A 8 5.11 -6.04 -18.46
N ARG A 9 5.48 -7.33 -18.38
CA ARG A 9 6.06 -7.93 -17.17
C ARG A 9 7.55 -7.62 -17.01
N THR A 10 8.19 -7.03 -18.02
CA THR A 10 9.59 -6.64 -17.97
C THR A 10 9.72 -5.39 -17.11
N SER A 11 10.61 -5.40 -16.12
CA SER A 11 10.82 -4.22 -15.26
C SER A 11 11.43 -3.06 -16.06
N LEU A 12 11.10 -1.82 -15.68
CA LEU A 12 11.63 -0.60 -16.30
C LEU A 12 13.18 -0.57 -16.36
N PRO A 13 13.92 -0.98 -15.31
CA PRO A 13 15.38 -1.08 -15.39
C PRO A 13 15.88 -2.05 -16.49
N VAL A 14 15.18 -3.17 -16.71
CA VAL A 14 15.51 -4.13 -17.77
C VAL A 14 15.18 -3.56 -19.15
N LEU A 15 14.04 -2.89 -19.30
CA LEU A 15 13.68 -2.17 -20.54
C LEU A 15 14.73 -1.11 -20.88
N ARG A 16 15.15 -0.32 -19.89
CA ARG A 16 16.22 0.66 -20.03
C ARG A 16 17.53 0.03 -20.48
N ALA A 17 17.93 -1.08 -19.86
CA ALA A 17 19.16 -1.78 -20.23
C ALA A 17 19.14 -2.28 -21.69
N GLU A 18 17.99 -2.74 -22.19
CA GLU A 18 17.80 -3.15 -23.59
C GLU A 18 17.95 -1.98 -24.58
N ILE A 19 17.41 -0.81 -24.23
CA ILE A 19 17.54 0.42 -25.03
C ILE A 19 19.00 0.87 -25.05
N VAL A 20 19.64 0.98 -23.87
CA VAL A 20 21.03 1.45 -23.73
C VAL A 20 21.99 0.53 -24.47
N TYR A 21 21.80 -0.79 -24.37
CA TYR A 21 22.60 -1.76 -25.13
C TYR A 21 22.49 -1.49 -26.64
N SER A 22 21.26 -1.34 -27.14
CA SER A 22 21.02 -1.16 -28.57
C SER A 22 21.59 0.17 -29.05
N LEU A 23 21.36 1.25 -28.29
CA LEU A 23 21.91 2.57 -28.55
C LEU A 23 23.44 2.55 -28.64
N ALA A 24 24.12 1.87 -27.71
CA ALA A 24 25.58 1.74 -27.72
C ALA A 24 26.08 1.05 -28.99
N ARG A 25 25.39 -0.01 -29.45
CA ARG A 25 25.71 -0.71 -30.70
C ARG A 25 25.46 0.15 -31.93
N LEU A 26 24.35 0.90 -31.97
CA LEU A 26 24.03 1.82 -33.07
C LEU A 26 25.08 2.94 -33.18
N LYS A 27 25.50 3.53 -32.05
CA LYS A 27 26.56 4.55 -32.00
C LYS A 27 27.91 4.04 -32.48
N ALA A 28 28.19 2.76 -32.26
CA ALA A 28 29.47 2.14 -32.62
C ALA A 28 29.59 1.81 -34.13
N HIS A 29 28.50 1.89 -34.91
CA HIS A 29 28.52 1.50 -36.32
C HIS A 29 28.03 2.63 -37.24
N PRO A 30 28.85 3.11 -38.20
CA PRO A 30 28.48 4.25 -39.06
C PRO A 30 27.16 4.07 -39.83
N LEU A 31 26.92 2.87 -40.38
CA LEU A 31 25.67 2.55 -41.11
C LEU A 31 24.40 2.59 -40.25
N ALA A 32 24.54 2.62 -38.92
CA ALA A 32 23.43 2.67 -37.98
C ALA A 32 23.22 4.06 -37.36
N ALA A 33 24.07 5.04 -37.70
CA ALA A 33 23.98 6.41 -37.21
C ALA A 33 22.59 7.06 -37.38
N PRO A 34 21.84 6.84 -38.48
CA PRO A 34 20.51 7.43 -38.64
C PRO A 34 19.49 7.03 -37.57
N TYR A 35 19.67 5.86 -36.92
CA TYR A 35 18.74 5.35 -35.90
C TYR A 35 19.12 5.74 -34.47
N VAL A 36 20.27 6.39 -34.28
CA VAL A 36 20.73 6.84 -32.96
C VAL A 36 19.73 7.80 -32.30
N PRO A 37 19.20 8.83 -32.98
CA PRO A 37 18.27 9.78 -32.35
C PRO A 37 16.98 9.11 -31.84
N GLU A 38 16.47 8.11 -32.55
CA GLU A 38 15.25 7.38 -32.13
C GLU A 38 15.49 6.62 -30.81
N PHE A 39 16.64 5.98 -30.66
CA PHE A 39 16.98 5.26 -29.43
C PHE A 39 17.38 6.19 -28.28
N GLU A 40 17.89 7.39 -28.55
CA GLU A 40 18.09 8.42 -27.53
C GLU A 40 16.76 8.94 -26.99
N ALA A 41 15.79 9.19 -27.87
CA ALA A 41 14.43 9.56 -27.47
C ALA A 41 13.77 8.47 -26.60
N LEU A 42 13.85 7.20 -27.03
CA LEU A 42 13.35 6.08 -26.22
C LEU A 42 14.00 5.98 -24.85
N ARG A 43 15.32 6.20 -24.76
CA ARG A 43 16.02 6.18 -23.47
C ARG A 43 15.51 7.29 -22.57
N ASN A 44 15.39 8.51 -23.09
CA ASN A 44 14.95 9.66 -22.29
C ASN A 44 13.49 9.48 -21.81
N GLU A 45 12.61 8.95 -22.65
CA GLU A 45 11.24 8.60 -22.26
C GLU A 45 11.20 7.50 -21.20
N CYS A 46 12.01 6.45 -21.35
CA CYS A 46 12.12 5.38 -20.35
C CYS A 46 12.67 5.90 -19.01
N ASP A 47 13.65 6.81 -19.05
CA ASP A 47 14.25 7.41 -17.87
C ASP A 47 13.23 8.29 -17.13
N ALA A 48 12.42 9.06 -17.85
CA ALA A 48 11.33 9.85 -17.24
C ALA A 48 10.30 8.96 -16.53
N VAL A 49 9.87 7.86 -17.17
CA VAL A 49 8.92 6.91 -16.57
C VAL A 49 9.54 6.21 -15.35
N LEU A 50 10.82 5.86 -15.42
CA LEU A 50 11.54 5.25 -14.29
C LEU A 50 11.69 6.22 -13.11
N THR A 51 11.98 7.49 -13.36
CA THR A 51 12.00 8.53 -12.32
C THR A 51 10.65 8.65 -11.65
N THR A 52 9.55 8.75 -12.43
CA THR A 52 8.20 8.78 -11.86
C THR A 52 7.89 7.56 -11.01
N GLU A 53 8.30 6.36 -11.44
CA GLU A 53 8.10 5.14 -10.64
C GLU A 53 8.86 5.20 -9.31
N ASN A 54 10.11 5.68 -9.32
CA ASN A 54 10.91 5.80 -8.11
C ASN A 54 10.34 6.87 -7.17
N ASP A 55 9.98 8.05 -7.67
CA ASP A 55 9.39 9.12 -6.85
C ASP A 55 8.08 8.66 -6.16
N LEU A 56 7.27 7.84 -6.85
CA LEU A 56 6.07 7.25 -6.26
C LEU A 56 6.39 6.23 -5.16
N ARG A 57 7.45 5.42 -5.33
CA ARG A 57 7.89 4.45 -4.32
C ARG A 57 8.49 5.14 -3.10
N ASP A 58 9.36 6.12 -3.33
CA ASP A 58 9.98 6.91 -2.28
C ASP A 58 8.90 7.65 -1.47
N GLY A 59 7.94 8.28 -2.16
CA GLY A 59 6.80 8.90 -1.51
C GLY A 59 5.95 7.92 -0.68
N LEU A 60 5.80 6.66 -1.12
CA LEU A 60 5.10 5.65 -0.32
C LEU A 60 5.87 5.32 0.96
N ALA A 61 7.18 5.13 0.87
CA ALA A 61 8.03 4.87 2.05
C ALA A 61 8.03 6.07 3.02
N GLU A 62 8.05 7.30 2.50
CA GLU A 62 7.91 8.51 3.31
C GLU A 62 6.54 8.58 4.00
N THR A 63 5.46 8.22 3.31
CA THR A 63 4.13 8.17 3.94
C THR A 63 4.02 7.07 5.00
N GLU A 64 4.67 5.92 4.80
CA GLU A 64 4.72 4.84 5.79
C GLU A 64 5.40 5.33 7.08
N ALA A 65 6.60 5.92 6.95
CA ALA A 65 7.30 6.50 8.09
C ALA A 65 6.50 7.61 8.79
N ALA A 66 5.77 8.43 8.02
CA ALA A 66 4.90 9.47 8.58
C ALA A 66 3.70 8.87 9.33
N LEU A 67 3.10 7.77 8.83
CA LEU A 67 2.01 7.07 9.51
C LEU A 67 2.50 6.47 10.82
N ASP A 68 3.67 5.84 10.86
CA ASP A 68 4.26 5.32 12.10
C ASP A 68 4.43 6.44 13.15
N MET A 69 4.93 7.60 12.73
CA MET A 69 5.07 8.76 13.62
C MET A 69 3.71 9.31 14.09
N HIS A 70 2.68 9.27 13.25
CA HIS A 70 1.33 9.68 13.62
C HIS A 70 0.70 8.69 14.60
N ASP A 71 0.92 7.39 14.41
CA ASP A 71 0.51 6.32 15.33
C ASP A 71 1.13 6.57 16.71
N ASP A 72 2.46 6.72 16.79
CA ASP A 72 3.17 7.06 18.03
C ASP A 72 2.59 8.32 18.71
N THR A 73 2.23 9.33 17.92
CA THR A 73 1.66 10.58 18.45
C THR A 73 0.28 10.36 19.06
N LEU A 74 -0.56 9.57 18.41
CA LEU A 74 -1.90 9.22 18.88
C LEU A 74 -1.83 8.32 20.12
N ASP A 75 -0.92 7.36 20.12
CA ASP A 75 -0.59 6.48 21.25
C ASP A 75 -0.20 7.27 22.50
N ASN A 76 0.71 8.23 22.33
CA ASN A 76 1.13 9.14 23.41
C ASN A 76 -0.03 10.03 23.88
N GLY A 77 -0.90 10.44 22.96
CA GLY A 77 -2.14 11.15 23.27
C GLY A 77 -3.10 10.32 24.12
N ALA A 78 -3.28 9.04 23.79
CA ALA A 78 -4.07 8.09 24.56
C ALA A 78 -3.48 7.85 25.96
N ASP A 79 -2.15 7.72 26.07
CA ASP A 79 -1.45 7.59 27.35
C ASP A 79 -1.66 8.82 28.25
N ARG A 80 -1.54 10.03 27.68
CA ARG A 80 -1.80 11.29 28.39
C ARG A 80 -3.25 11.42 28.84
N LEU A 81 -4.20 11.06 27.99
CA LEU A 81 -5.62 11.06 28.33
C LEU A 81 -5.91 10.09 29.48
N SER A 82 -5.41 8.86 29.39
CA SER A 82 -5.53 7.85 30.44
C SER A 82 -4.94 8.34 31.76
N ALA A 83 -3.73 8.91 31.75
CA ALA A 83 -3.09 9.46 32.94
C ALA A 83 -3.89 10.61 33.57
N ALA A 84 -4.42 11.53 32.74
CA ALA A 84 -5.25 12.64 33.21
C ALA A 84 -6.55 12.15 33.86
N ILE A 85 -7.22 11.16 33.26
CA ILE A 85 -8.43 10.56 33.83
C ILE A 85 -8.10 9.85 35.15
N LEU A 86 -7.05 9.03 35.20
CA LEU A 86 -6.67 8.32 36.42
C LEU A 86 -6.27 9.27 37.55
N ALA A 87 -5.67 10.41 37.24
CA ALA A 87 -5.41 11.46 38.23
C ALA A 87 -6.72 12.04 38.81
N ILE A 88 -7.75 12.23 37.98
CA ILE A 88 -9.08 12.71 38.40
C ILE A 88 -9.85 11.64 39.19
N THR A 89 -9.78 10.38 38.76
CA THR A 89 -10.57 9.26 39.32
C THR A 89 -9.85 8.49 40.42
N LYS A 90 -8.69 8.97 40.89
CA LYS A 90 -7.87 8.34 41.93
C LYS A 90 -7.46 6.90 41.57
N ASN A 91 -6.94 6.73 40.36
CA ASN A 91 -6.52 5.46 39.77
C ASN A 91 -7.62 4.40 39.60
N ASN A 92 -8.89 4.82 39.55
CA ASN A 92 -10.00 3.91 39.28
C ASN A 92 -10.27 3.78 37.78
N ARG A 93 -9.98 2.59 37.22
CA ARG A 93 -10.22 2.23 35.81
C ARG A 93 -11.66 1.78 35.52
N GLU A 94 -12.42 1.43 36.56
CA GLU A 94 -13.85 1.10 36.44
C GLU A 94 -14.72 2.37 36.50
N HIS A 95 -14.10 3.54 36.72
CA HIS A 95 -14.83 4.80 36.82
C HIS A 95 -15.52 5.12 35.48
N PRO A 96 -16.78 5.61 35.47
CA PRO A 96 -17.52 5.93 34.24
C PRO A 96 -16.78 6.85 33.27
N LEU A 97 -15.97 7.78 33.81
CA LEU A 97 -15.13 8.65 32.99
C LEU A 97 -14.03 7.89 32.24
N TYR A 98 -13.45 6.83 32.81
CA TYR A 98 -12.43 6.03 32.13
C TYR A 98 -13.06 5.13 31.07
N THR A 99 -14.17 4.47 31.42
CA THR A 99 -14.90 3.59 30.50
C THR A 99 -15.58 4.35 29.37
N LEU A 100 -15.88 5.65 29.54
CA LEU A 100 -16.39 6.51 28.46
C LEU A 100 -15.43 6.60 27.27
N TYR A 101 -14.11 6.67 27.52
CA TYR A 101 -13.11 6.82 26.46
C TYR A 101 -12.54 5.47 26.03
N PHE A 102 -12.19 4.59 26.97
CA PHE A 102 -11.49 3.34 26.68
C PHE A 102 -12.41 2.11 26.65
N GLY A 103 -13.67 2.23 27.07
CA GLY A 103 -14.61 1.12 27.20
C GLY A 103 -14.07 0.01 28.10
N ASP A 104 -14.31 -1.24 27.69
CA ASP A 104 -13.77 -2.43 28.34
C ASP A 104 -12.37 -2.81 27.84
N LYS A 105 -11.78 -2.02 26.94
CA LYS A 105 -10.47 -2.32 26.37
C LYS A 105 -9.37 -1.74 27.26
N PRO A 106 -8.37 -2.53 27.66
CA PRO A 106 -7.18 -1.98 28.29
C PRO A 106 -6.44 -1.09 27.29
N LEU A 107 -5.80 -0.03 27.78
CA LEU A 107 -5.04 0.92 26.97
C LEU A 107 -4.03 0.24 26.03
N SER A 108 -3.31 -0.79 26.51
CA SER A 108 -2.39 -1.56 25.67
C SER A 108 -3.04 -2.31 24.51
N ARG A 109 -4.35 -2.57 24.57
CA ARG A 109 -5.14 -3.15 23.47
C ARG A 109 -5.75 -2.06 22.59
N PHE A 110 -6.02 -0.89 23.15
CA PHE A 110 -6.49 0.28 22.40
C PHE A 110 -5.42 0.75 21.41
N LYS A 111 -4.16 0.84 21.86
CA LYS A 111 -2.95 1.29 21.16
C LYS A 111 -2.32 0.29 20.18
N ARG A 112 -2.99 -0.85 19.95
CA ARG A 112 -2.45 -1.96 19.15
C ARG A 112 -2.79 -1.89 17.65
N PRO A 113 -3.90 -1.28 17.20
CA PRO A 113 -4.16 -1.07 15.78
C PRO A 113 -3.31 0.09 15.22
N VAL A 114 -2.52 -0.17 14.18
CA VAL A 114 -1.56 0.79 13.56
C VAL A 114 -2.25 1.74 12.55
N LEU A 115 -3.44 2.25 12.92
CA LEU A 115 -4.34 3.18 12.20
C LEU A 115 -5.49 2.59 11.34
N GLY A 116 -6.69 2.66 11.95
CA GLY A 116 -8.01 2.30 11.42
C GLY A 116 -9.06 2.57 12.51
N ALA A 117 -9.40 1.56 13.32
CA ALA A 117 -10.36 1.68 14.42
C ALA A 117 -9.93 2.67 15.54
N GLU A 118 -8.63 2.90 15.72
CA GLU A 118 -8.12 3.90 16.67
C GLU A 118 -8.49 5.33 16.27
N LEU A 119 -8.28 5.71 15.01
CA LEU A 119 -8.66 7.04 14.50
C LEU A 119 -10.15 7.30 14.70
N GLU A 120 -11.01 6.32 14.39
CA GLU A 120 -12.45 6.45 14.61
C GLU A 120 -12.81 6.66 16.08
N ALA A 121 -12.17 5.89 16.98
CA ALA A 121 -12.40 6.02 18.41
C ALA A 121 -11.95 7.40 18.94
N MET A 122 -10.75 7.85 18.56
CA MET A 122 -10.22 9.15 18.98
C MET A 122 -11.01 10.33 18.40
N ARG A 123 -11.56 10.21 17.18
CA ARG A 123 -12.50 11.20 16.63
C ARG A 123 -13.74 11.36 17.51
N ALA A 124 -14.29 10.25 18.00
CA ALA A 124 -15.44 10.29 18.91
C ALA A 124 -15.11 10.95 20.27
N TRP A 125 -13.83 10.97 20.66
CA TRP A 125 -13.39 11.63 21.89
C TRP A 125 -13.38 13.15 21.79
N ILE A 126 -13.14 13.72 20.61
CA ILE A 126 -12.95 15.17 20.45
C ILE A 126 -14.15 15.97 21.00
N PRO A 127 -15.42 15.70 20.66
CA PRO A 127 -16.55 16.43 21.22
C PRO A 127 -16.69 16.24 22.74
N LEU A 128 -16.32 15.07 23.26
CA LEU A 128 -16.39 14.75 24.69
C LEU A 128 -15.32 15.51 25.48
N LEU A 129 -14.11 15.63 24.93
CA LEU A 129 -13.01 16.38 25.53
C LEU A 129 -13.29 17.88 25.49
N THR A 130 -13.72 18.42 24.36
CA THR A 130 -14.03 19.85 24.19
C THR A 130 -15.11 20.33 25.17
N ASN A 131 -16.13 19.50 25.43
CA ASN A 131 -17.22 19.83 26.36
C ASN A 131 -16.95 19.40 27.81
N ASN A 132 -15.75 18.90 28.12
CA ASN A 132 -15.44 18.39 29.44
C ASN A 132 -15.25 19.51 30.46
N LYS A 133 -15.77 19.32 31.68
CA LYS A 133 -15.63 20.29 32.78
C LYS A 133 -14.21 20.34 33.36
N HIS A 134 -13.42 19.30 33.15
CA HIS A 134 -12.02 19.26 33.58
C HIS A 134 -11.14 19.92 32.52
N SER A 135 -10.53 21.05 32.87
CA SER A 135 -9.66 21.82 31.96
C SER A 135 -8.47 21.02 31.44
N SER A 136 -7.93 20.09 32.23
CA SER A 136 -6.86 19.18 31.81
C SER A 136 -7.26 18.23 30.68
N LEU A 137 -8.54 17.83 30.62
CA LEU A 137 -9.08 16.99 29.54
C LEU A 137 -9.44 17.83 28.32
N ALA A 138 -10.04 19.01 28.52
CA ALA A 138 -10.36 19.93 27.44
C ALA A 138 -9.11 20.42 26.67
N ALA A 139 -7.98 20.57 27.37
CA ALA A 139 -6.71 20.97 26.75
C ALA A 139 -6.15 19.92 25.75
N LEU A 140 -6.52 18.64 25.89
CA LEU A 140 -6.06 17.57 24.98
C LEU A 140 -6.84 17.53 23.65
N ALA A 141 -8.04 18.12 23.61
CA ALA A 141 -8.89 18.10 22.42
C ALA A 141 -8.22 18.69 21.16
N PRO A 142 -7.65 19.92 21.19
CA PRO A 142 -7.03 20.49 19.99
C PRO A 142 -5.76 19.74 19.55
N GLU A 143 -5.01 19.18 20.50
CA GLU A 143 -3.81 18.38 20.20
C GLU A 143 -4.19 17.09 19.45
N LEU A 144 -5.18 16.35 19.96
CA LEU A 144 -5.68 15.13 19.31
C LEU A 144 -6.36 15.42 17.97
N GLU A 145 -7.15 16.50 17.87
CA GLU A 145 -7.78 16.89 16.60
C GLU A 145 -6.72 17.22 15.53
N GLY A 146 -5.63 17.88 15.91
CA GLY A 146 -4.50 18.14 15.01
C GLY A 146 -3.81 16.85 14.54
N ALA A 147 -3.54 15.92 15.46
CA ALA A 147 -2.91 14.63 15.15
C ALA A 147 -3.78 13.78 14.21
N ILE A 148 -5.08 13.70 14.46
CA ILE A 148 -6.03 12.97 13.60
C ILE A 148 -6.05 13.55 12.18
N LYS A 149 -6.12 14.89 12.05
CA LYS A 149 -6.12 15.54 10.72
C LYS A 149 -4.84 15.28 9.95
N ALA A 150 -3.69 15.25 10.63
CA ALA A 150 -2.41 14.93 10.01
C ALA A 150 -2.37 13.48 9.52
N ALA A 151 -2.81 12.53 10.37
CA ALA A 151 -2.91 11.12 9.99
C ALA A 151 -3.83 10.90 8.77
N ASP A 152 -5.00 11.55 8.75
CA ASP A 152 -5.96 11.47 7.64
C ASP A 152 -5.40 12.01 6.31
N ALA A 153 -4.67 13.11 6.38
CA ALA A 153 -4.00 13.67 5.21
C ALA A 153 -2.94 12.71 4.66
N THR A 154 -2.14 12.10 5.53
CA THR A 154 -1.11 11.12 5.17
C THR A 154 -1.73 9.83 4.59
N LEU A 155 -2.80 9.31 5.18
CA LEU A 155 -3.55 8.16 4.63
C LEU A 155 -4.09 8.44 3.23
N THR A 156 -4.66 9.63 3.02
CA THR A 156 -5.18 10.05 1.70
C THR A 156 -4.04 10.15 0.69
N LEU A 157 -2.88 10.69 1.09
CA LEU A 157 -1.70 10.77 0.24
C LEU A 157 -1.18 9.38 -0.14
N ALA A 158 -1.05 8.46 0.83
CA ALA A 158 -0.61 7.09 0.61
C ALA A 158 -1.53 6.33 -0.36
N GLN A 159 -2.85 6.48 -0.20
CA GLN A 159 -3.85 5.94 -1.13
C GLN A 159 -3.68 6.51 -2.55
N GLY A 160 -3.49 7.84 -2.66
CA GLY A 160 -3.26 8.51 -3.93
C GLY A 160 -1.97 8.07 -4.64
N LEU A 161 -0.87 7.91 -3.90
CA LEU A 161 0.40 7.41 -4.43
C LEU A 161 0.30 5.95 -4.88
N SER A 162 -0.33 5.10 -4.07
CA SER A 162 -0.59 3.70 -4.41
C SER A 162 -1.43 3.57 -5.67
N GLN A 163 -2.46 4.41 -5.82
CA GLN A 163 -3.31 4.45 -7.01
C GLN A 163 -2.51 4.90 -8.24
N LYS A 164 -1.71 5.97 -8.15
CA LYS A 164 -0.83 6.41 -9.24
C LYS A 164 0.19 5.34 -9.67
N LEU A 165 0.72 4.56 -8.72
CA LEU A 165 1.65 3.47 -9.04
C LEU A 165 0.93 2.34 -9.79
N LYS A 166 -0.30 2.01 -9.40
CA LYS A 166 -1.16 1.07 -10.15
C LYS A 166 -1.49 1.61 -11.54
N GLU A 167 -1.84 2.88 -11.66
CA GLU A 167 -2.13 3.55 -12.95
C GLU A 167 -0.92 3.56 -13.87
N LEU A 168 0.28 3.83 -13.35
CA LEU A 168 1.52 3.76 -14.13
C LEU A 168 1.73 2.36 -14.75
N ARG A 169 1.38 1.31 -13.99
CA ARG A 169 1.53 -0.10 -14.39
C ARG A 169 0.38 -0.59 -15.28
N ASN A 170 -0.86 -0.16 -15.03
CA ASN A 170 -2.06 -0.67 -15.69
C ASN A 170 -2.60 0.27 -16.78
N ASP A 171 -2.57 1.59 -16.56
CA ASP A 171 -3.27 2.62 -17.34
C ASP A 171 -2.42 3.26 -18.45
N GLY A 172 -1.52 2.45 -19.00
CA GLY A 172 -1.10 2.65 -20.37
C GLY A 172 0.22 3.39 -20.56
N ALA A 173 0.74 4.18 -19.62
CA ALA A 173 2.04 4.85 -19.81
C ALA A 173 3.19 3.84 -20.03
N LEU A 174 3.28 2.81 -19.17
CA LEU A 174 4.22 1.71 -19.37
C LEU A 174 3.89 0.89 -20.64
N ARG A 175 2.59 0.69 -20.93
CA ARG A 175 2.17 -0.05 -22.13
C ARG A 175 2.56 0.65 -23.42
N ILE A 176 2.28 1.94 -23.52
CA ILE A 176 2.63 2.83 -24.64
C ILE A 176 4.14 2.83 -24.81
N LEU A 177 4.90 2.96 -23.71
CA LEU A 177 6.35 2.89 -23.76
C LEU A 177 6.84 1.53 -24.30
N VAL A 178 6.35 0.41 -23.77
CA VAL A 178 6.73 -0.94 -24.21
C VAL A 178 6.35 -1.19 -25.67
N GLU A 179 5.15 -0.78 -26.09
CA GLU A 179 4.69 -0.87 -27.47
C GLU A 179 5.58 -0.05 -28.40
N LYS A 180 5.91 1.19 -28.01
CA LYS A 180 6.79 2.08 -28.76
C LYS A 180 8.21 1.51 -28.88
N ILE A 181 8.80 1.03 -27.77
CA ILE A 181 10.11 0.36 -27.77
C ILE A 181 10.10 -0.83 -28.72
N ASN A 182 9.08 -1.68 -28.65
CA ASN A 182 8.97 -2.85 -29.50
C ASN A 182 8.79 -2.47 -30.98
N ALA A 183 7.97 -1.46 -31.27
CA ALA A 183 7.75 -0.96 -32.63
C ALA A 183 9.05 -0.41 -33.23
N THR A 184 9.75 0.47 -32.52
CA THR A 184 11.03 1.04 -32.97
C THR A 184 12.09 -0.06 -33.15
N ARG A 185 12.22 -0.99 -32.20
CA ARG A 185 13.17 -2.11 -32.33
C ARG A 185 12.90 -2.97 -33.57
N LYS A 186 11.63 -3.27 -33.85
CA LYS A 186 11.23 -4.03 -35.05
C LYS A 186 11.51 -3.24 -36.33
N ALA A 187 11.16 -1.95 -36.37
CA ALA A 187 11.37 -1.08 -37.52
C ALA A 187 12.87 -0.95 -37.86
N VAL A 188 13.69 -0.64 -36.86
CA VAL A 188 15.14 -0.49 -37.03
C VAL A 188 15.79 -1.83 -37.40
N CYS A 189 15.36 -2.95 -36.81
CA CYS A 189 15.85 -4.26 -37.23
C CYS A 189 15.50 -4.57 -38.69
N GLY A 190 14.28 -4.26 -39.12
CA GLY A 190 13.84 -4.47 -40.50
C GLY A 190 14.65 -3.62 -41.48
N ALA A 191 14.95 -2.38 -41.13
CA ALA A 191 15.77 -1.49 -41.95
C ALA A 191 17.23 -1.96 -42.03
N LEU A 192 17.84 -2.31 -40.90
CA LEU A 192 19.21 -2.86 -40.86
C LEU A 192 19.33 -4.21 -41.56
N ALA A 193 18.26 -5.01 -41.62
CA ALA A 193 18.26 -6.30 -42.29
C ALA A 193 18.28 -6.20 -43.83
N LYS A 194 17.94 -5.03 -44.39
CA LYS A 194 18.03 -4.77 -45.84
C LYS A 194 19.46 -4.46 -46.28
N LEU A 195 20.27 -3.87 -45.41
CA LEU A 195 21.62 -3.40 -45.74
C LEU A 195 22.54 -4.49 -46.35
N PRO A 196 22.55 -5.76 -45.88
CA PRO A 196 23.34 -6.81 -46.52
C PRO A 196 22.93 -7.16 -47.96
N HIS A 197 21.72 -6.78 -48.38
CA HIS A 197 21.26 -6.94 -49.77
C HIS A 197 21.61 -5.73 -50.64
N GLU A 198 21.78 -4.56 -50.02
CA GLU A 198 22.08 -3.29 -50.70
C GLU A 198 23.58 -3.01 -50.78
N GLN A 199 24.38 -3.56 -49.87
CA GLN A 199 25.82 -3.35 -49.76
C GLN A 199 26.57 -4.68 -49.69
N THR A 200 27.67 -4.79 -50.43
CA THR A 200 28.53 -5.98 -50.42
C THR A 200 29.42 -6.01 -49.17
N GLY A 201 29.70 -7.21 -48.65
CA GLY A 201 30.63 -7.41 -47.53
C GLY A 201 30.01 -7.37 -46.13
N LEU A 202 28.69 -7.14 -46.00
CA LEU A 202 28.00 -7.23 -44.72
C LEU A 202 27.53 -8.67 -44.42
N PRO A 203 27.61 -9.12 -43.16
CA PRO A 203 27.15 -10.45 -42.79
C PRO A 203 25.62 -10.56 -42.86
N PRO A 204 25.07 -11.75 -43.18
CA PRO A 204 23.62 -11.94 -43.27
C PRO A 204 22.90 -11.71 -41.94
N ASN A 205 23.62 -11.74 -40.81
CA ASN A 205 23.10 -11.49 -39.47
C ASN A 205 23.30 -10.04 -38.98
N PHE A 206 23.68 -9.11 -39.85
CA PHE A 206 24.06 -7.74 -39.51
C PHE A 206 23.09 -7.07 -38.53
N ALA A 207 21.78 -7.08 -38.83
CA ALA A 207 20.76 -6.46 -37.98
C ALA A 207 20.72 -7.02 -36.55
N SER A 208 20.93 -8.32 -36.36
CA SER A 208 20.89 -8.95 -35.03
C SER A 208 22.02 -8.49 -34.11
N GLN A 209 23.11 -7.94 -34.67
CA GLN A 209 24.26 -7.49 -33.91
C GLN A 209 23.98 -6.21 -33.12
N PHE A 210 22.89 -5.51 -33.43
CA PHE A 210 22.50 -4.26 -32.78
C PHE A 210 21.57 -4.44 -31.59
N PHE A 211 21.00 -5.63 -31.39
CA PHE A 211 20.06 -5.91 -30.32
C PHE A 211 20.65 -6.92 -29.34
N ARG A 212 20.24 -6.82 -28.07
CA ARG A 212 20.70 -7.75 -27.05
C ARG A 212 20.19 -9.15 -27.41
N ARG A 213 21.11 -10.10 -27.50
CA ARG A 213 20.72 -11.51 -27.62
C ARG A 213 20.05 -11.91 -26.30
N GLY A 214 18.99 -12.71 -26.37
CA GLY A 214 18.40 -13.29 -25.17
C GLY A 214 19.41 -14.15 -24.41
N PRO A 215 19.03 -14.72 -23.24
CA PRO A 215 19.82 -15.79 -22.63
C PRO A 215 20.16 -16.80 -23.74
N ALA A 216 21.45 -17.13 -23.84
CA ALA A 216 22.03 -17.74 -25.02
C ALA A 216 21.19 -18.92 -25.50
N SER A 217 20.69 -18.88 -26.73
CA SER A 217 20.38 -20.12 -27.42
C SER A 217 21.71 -20.78 -27.77
N ASP A 218 22.10 -21.77 -26.96
CA ASP A 218 23.03 -22.87 -27.20
C ASP A 218 24.48 -22.60 -27.65
N ASN A 219 24.87 -21.39 -28.06
CA ASN A 219 26.15 -21.15 -28.75
C ASN A 219 27.09 -20.13 -28.08
N SER A 220 26.89 -19.79 -26.80
CA SER A 220 27.82 -18.92 -26.05
C SER A 220 27.77 -19.24 -24.54
N PRO A 221 28.45 -20.32 -24.10
CA PRO A 221 28.41 -20.78 -22.70
C PRO A 221 29.00 -19.79 -21.69
N ASP A 222 29.93 -18.92 -22.09
CA ASP A 222 30.67 -18.04 -21.17
C ASP A 222 29.88 -16.80 -20.66
N ARG A 223 28.61 -16.65 -21.04
CA ARG A 223 27.80 -15.46 -20.70
C ARG A 223 26.33 -15.73 -20.39
N ALA A 224 25.91 -17.00 -20.38
CA ALA A 224 24.60 -17.37 -19.89
C ALA A 224 24.63 -17.36 -18.36
N PRO A 225 23.61 -16.81 -17.67
CA PRO A 225 23.54 -16.96 -16.22
C PRO A 225 23.53 -18.46 -15.89
N THR A 226 24.31 -18.86 -14.89
CA THR A 226 24.41 -20.28 -14.55
C THR A 226 23.08 -20.76 -13.96
N ILE A 227 22.83 -22.08 -14.00
CA ILE A 227 21.67 -22.67 -13.32
C ILE A 227 21.68 -22.28 -11.85
N GLU A 228 22.86 -22.22 -11.23
CA GLU A 228 23.05 -21.83 -9.83
C GLU A 228 22.67 -20.37 -9.59
N GLU A 229 23.07 -19.45 -10.46
CA GLU A 229 22.71 -18.03 -10.34
C GLU A 229 21.20 -17.80 -10.48
N VAL A 230 20.57 -18.49 -11.44
CA VAL A 230 19.11 -18.39 -11.61
C VAL A 230 18.38 -19.08 -10.46
N ALA A 231 18.87 -20.21 -9.97
CA ALA A 231 18.30 -20.93 -8.84
C ALA A 231 18.42 -20.12 -7.54
N ALA A 232 19.55 -19.47 -7.29
CA ALA A 232 19.74 -18.59 -6.15
C ALA A 232 18.76 -17.41 -6.19
N LYS A 233 18.60 -16.79 -7.36
CA LYS A 233 17.64 -15.69 -7.54
C LYS A 233 16.18 -16.14 -7.39
N LEU A 234 15.86 -17.36 -7.84
CA LEU A 234 14.54 -17.94 -7.64
C LEU A 234 14.28 -18.27 -6.17
N ALA A 235 15.30 -18.74 -5.43
CA ALA A 235 15.18 -18.99 -4.00
C ALA A 235 14.93 -17.69 -3.23
N GLU A 236 15.68 -16.62 -3.53
CA GLU A 236 15.49 -15.28 -2.95
C GLU A 236 14.07 -14.74 -3.23
N LEU A 237 13.62 -14.79 -4.49
CA LEU A 237 12.27 -14.35 -4.85
C LEU A 237 11.17 -15.23 -4.22
N ALA A 238 11.43 -16.53 -4.03
CA ALA A 238 10.49 -17.44 -3.39
C ALA A 238 10.36 -17.13 -1.89
N GLU A 239 11.44 -16.77 -1.22
CA GLU A 239 11.46 -16.31 0.17
C GLU A 239 10.65 -15.01 0.31
N GLU A 240 10.92 -14.00 -0.51
CA GLU A 240 10.17 -12.74 -0.52
C GLU A 240 8.68 -12.96 -0.83
N THR A 241 8.36 -13.90 -1.74
CA THR A 241 6.96 -14.26 -2.04
C THR A 241 6.30 -14.95 -0.85
N ALA A 242 7.01 -15.83 -0.14
CA ALA A 242 6.51 -16.53 1.03
C ALA A 242 6.23 -15.56 2.19
N GLU A 243 7.11 -14.59 2.43
CA GLU A 243 6.90 -13.51 3.41
C GLU A 243 5.64 -12.69 3.08
N ASN A 244 5.49 -12.29 1.82
CA ASN A 244 4.30 -11.55 1.37
C ASN A 244 3.01 -12.37 1.47
N GLN A 245 3.06 -13.68 1.22
CA GLN A 245 1.92 -14.58 1.41
C GLN A 245 1.56 -14.74 2.89
N ALA A 246 2.55 -14.83 3.78
CA ALA A 246 2.33 -14.86 5.22
C ALA A 246 1.72 -13.54 5.73
N LEU A 247 2.18 -12.41 5.21
CA LEU A 247 1.59 -11.10 5.50
C LEU A 247 0.12 -11.04 5.05
N LEU A 248 -0.18 -11.48 3.82
CA LEU A 248 -1.56 -11.52 3.32
C LEU A 248 -2.45 -12.40 4.19
N ALA A 249 -2.00 -13.60 4.56
CA ALA A 249 -2.74 -14.49 5.45
C ALA A 249 -2.99 -13.85 6.83
N GLY A 250 -1.99 -13.14 7.36
CA GLY A 250 -2.13 -12.38 8.61
C GLY A 250 -3.14 -11.25 8.51
N LEU A 251 -3.15 -10.49 7.40
CA LEU A 251 -4.14 -9.44 7.14
C LEU A 251 -5.55 -10.00 6.98
N GLN A 252 -5.71 -11.14 6.29
CA GLN A 252 -7.00 -11.83 6.16
C GLN A 252 -7.53 -12.31 7.51
N ALA A 253 -6.67 -12.93 8.34
CA ALA A 253 -7.06 -13.37 9.67
C ALA A 253 -7.46 -12.20 10.58
N LYS A 254 -6.75 -11.06 10.51
CA LYS A 254 -7.13 -9.84 11.23
C LYS A 254 -8.50 -9.31 10.77
N ALA A 255 -8.75 -9.25 9.46
CA ALA A 255 -10.02 -8.79 8.92
C ALA A 255 -11.19 -9.71 9.33
N GLU A 256 -10.97 -11.03 9.36
CA GLU A 256 -11.98 -11.99 9.84
C GLU A 256 -12.28 -11.83 11.34
N GLU A 257 -11.25 -11.61 12.16
CA GLU A 257 -11.42 -11.37 13.60
C GLU A 257 -12.15 -10.06 13.89
N GLU A 258 -11.81 -8.99 13.16
CA GLU A 258 -12.52 -7.71 13.25
C GLU A 258 -13.99 -7.86 12.85
N ALA A 259 -14.28 -8.58 11.75
CA ALA A 259 -15.64 -8.85 11.31
C ALA A 259 -16.43 -9.66 12.36
N LYS A 260 -15.80 -10.66 13.00
CA LYS A 260 -16.41 -11.41 14.11
C LYS A 260 -16.71 -10.53 15.31
N MET A 261 -15.76 -9.70 15.75
CA MET A 261 -16.00 -8.80 16.89
C MET A 261 -17.12 -7.79 16.61
N VAL A 262 -17.22 -7.27 15.39
CA VAL A 262 -18.34 -6.39 14.98
C VAL A 262 -19.67 -7.16 15.06
N ALA A 263 -19.72 -8.36 14.50
CA ALA A 263 -20.93 -9.19 14.54
C ALA A 263 -21.34 -9.56 15.98
N GLU A 264 -20.38 -9.88 16.85
CA GLU A 264 -20.64 -10.17 18.26
C GLU A 264 -21.13 -8.93 19.02
N ALA A 265 -20.56 -7.75 18.75
CA ALA A 265 -21.00 -6.50 19.34
C ALA A 265 -22.43 -6.12 18.90
N GLU A 266 -22.78 -6.34 17.63
CA GLU A 266 -24.14 -6.13 17.12
C GLU A 266 -25.15 -7.12 17.73
N ALA A 267 -24.75 -8.39 17.88
CA ALA A 267 -25.58 -9.40 18.55
C ALA A 267 -25.81 -9.07 20.04
N ALA A 268 -24.77 -8.57 20.73
CA ALA A 268 -24.87 -8.15 22.12
C ALA A 268 -25.79 -6.92 22.29
N LYS A 269 -25.70 -5.93 21.39
CA LYS A 269 -26.62 -4.77 21.37
C LYS A 269 -28.07 -5.21 21.19
N THR A 270 -28.33 -6.14 20.27
CA THR A 270 -29.68 -6.67 20.03
C THR A 270 -30.24 -7.35 21.29
N LYS A 271 -29.45 -8.20 21.94
CA LYS A 271 -29.84 -8.85 23.21
C LYS A 271 -30.09 -7.85 24.34
N LEU A 272 -29.30 -6.78 24.43
CA LEU A 272 -29.50 -5.73 25.44
C LEU A 272 -30.87 -5.08 25.25
N ILE A 273 -31.23 -4.70 24.02
CA ILE A 273 -32.52 -4.09 23.69
C ILE A 273 -33.69 -5.04 24.04
N GLU A 274 -33.55 -6.33 23.74
CA GLU A 274 -34.55 -7.34 24.12
C GLU A 274 -34.72 -7.44 25.64
N LEU A 275 -33.63 -7.49 26.39
CA LEU A 275 -33.66 -7.54 27.86
C LEU A 275 -34.25 -6.28 28.47
N GLU A 276 -33.91 -5.10 27.97
CA GLU A 276 -34.50 -3.83 28.40
C GLU A 276 -36.00 -3.78 28.15
N THR A 277 -36.45 -4.33 27.02
CA THR A 277 -37.88 -4.45 26.70
C THR A 277 -38.60 -5.40 27.67
N ILE A 278 -38.00 -6.54 27.98
CA ILE A 278 -38.53 -7.50 28.97
C ILE A 278 -38.61 -6.85 30.35
N MET A 279 -37.57 -6.15 30.79
CA MET A 279 -37.55 -5.46 32.08
C MET A 279 -38.61 -4.35 32.16
N ALA A 280 -38.79 -3.58 31.09
CA ALA A 280 -39.82 -2.54 31.02
C ALA A 280 -41.24 -3.13 31.13
N ASN A 281 -41.49 -4.28 30.50
CA ASN A 281 -42.78 -4.97 30.59
C ASN A 281 -43.00 -5.56 31.99
N ALA A 282 -42.00 -6.22 32.57
CA ALA A 282 -42.07 -6.75 33.92
C ALA A 282 -42.31 -5.64 34.97
N ALA A 283 -41.69 -4.47 34.80
CA ALA A 283 -41.92 -3.31 35.66
C ALA A 283 -43.37 -2.78 35.57
N LYS A 284 -43.96 -2.76 34.37
CA LYS A 284 -45.38 -2.41 34.18
C LYS A 284 -46.31 -3.39 34.88
N GLU A 285 -46.04 -4.70 34.77
CA GLU A 285 -46.82 -5.73 35.45
C GLU A 285 -46.71 -5.64 36.97
N ALA A 286 -45.50 -5.45 37.50
CA ALA A 286 -45.28 -5.26 38.93
C ALA A 286 -46.02 -4.02 39.48
N ALA A 287 -46.03 -2.93 38.70
CA ALA A 287 -46.81 -1.73 39.03
C ALA A 287 -48.33 -2.00 39.03
N ALA A 288 -48.83 -2.76 38.06
CA ALA A 288 -50.24 -3.13 38.00
C ALA A 288 -50.68 -4.03 39.16
N VAL A 289 -49.84 -4.99 39.57
CA VAL A 289 -50.10 -5.84 40.75
C VAL A 289 -50.07 -5.03 42.04
N LYS A 290 -49.11 -4.12 42.21
CA LYS A 290 -49.08 -3.20 43.35
C LYS A 290 -50.34 -2.35 43.43
N ALA A 291 -50.78 -1.78 42.31
CA ALA A 291 -52.00 -0.98 42.25
C ALA A 291 -53.26 -1.78 42.66
N LYS A 292 -53.35 -3.06 42.25
CA LYS A 292 -54.44 -3.95 42.68
C LYS A 292 -54.38 -4.25 44.17
N LEU A 293 -53.20 -4.52 44.73
CA LEU A 293 -53.04 -4.78 46.17
C LEU A 293 -53.40 -3.56 47.03
N THR A 294 -53.08 -2.35 46.58
CA THR A 294 -53.45 -1.11 47.29
C THR A 294 -54.93 -0.72 47.15
N ALA A 295 -55.63 -1.22 46.12
CA ALA A 295 -57.07 -0.99 45.93
C ALA A 295 -57.96 -1.98 46.71
N THR A 296 -57.36 -2.99 47.36
CA THR A 296 -58.07 -4.03 48.12
C THR A 296 -57.84 -3.91 49.64
N ALA A 297 -57.24 -2.80 50.09
CA ALA A 297 -57.07 -2.40 51.49
C ALA A 297 -57.86 -1.11 51.75
#